data_AF-A0AA35XTG8-F1
#
_entry.id   AF-A0AA35XTG8-F1
#
_cell.length_a   1.000
_cell.length_b   1.000
_cell.length_c   1.000
_cell.angle_alpha   90.00
_cell.angle_beta   90.00
_cell.angle_gamma   90.00
#
_symmetry.space_group_name_H-M   'P 1'
#
loop_
_entity.id
_entity.type
_entity.pdbx_description
1 polymer ?
#
loop_
_entity_poly.entity_id
_entity_poly.type
_entity_poly.pdbx_seq_one_letter_code
_entity_poly.pdbx_strand_id
1 'polypeptide(L)'
;MNIKEIQNLIKFVYKSGVEEVKIEKEDFKITIKTKKNISQQIIVDEMPSNVTVPISKNPSESLEPISDNVIENQNIQLDNEKHVIIKSPIIGTFYRKPSPDKDSFVEVGQTVEAGNVLCVIEAMKLFNEIESEISGTIIKILADDQSPVEFDQPLFIIDPS
;
A
#
# COMPACT_ATOMS: atom_id res chain seq x y z
N MET A 1 3.71 16.06 32.82
CA MET A 1 2.88 15.49 31.73
C MET A 1 2.83 13.99 31.92
N ASN A 2 1.67 13.37 31.84
CA ASN A 2 1.50 11.94 32.12
C ASN A 2 1.61 11.10 30.83
N ILE A 3 1.92 9.81 30.96
CA ILE A 3 2.13 8.90 29.81
C ILE A 3 0.92 8.83 28.86
N LYS A 4 -0.30 8.91 29.42
CA LYS A 4 -1.55 8.95 28.65
C LYS A 4 -1.68 10.21 27.78
N GLU A 5 -1.21 11.35 28.28
CA GLU A 5 -1.26 12.61 27.54
C GLU A 5 -0.26 12.61 26.38
N ILE A 6 0.92 12.02 26.58
CA ILE A 6 1.94 11.84 25.54
C ILE A 6 1.41 10.89 24.45
N GLN A 7 0.76 9.79 24.82
CA GLN A 7 0.13 8.88 23.85
C GLN A 7 -0.97 9.57 23.03
N ASN A 8 -1.81 10.39 23.66
CA ASN A 8 -2.83 11.16 22.96
C ASN A 8 -2.21 12.19 22.02
N LEU A 9 -1.12 12.84 22.42
CA LEU A 9 -0.39 13.77 21.56
C LEU A 9 0.21 13.05 20.34
N ILE A 10 0.84 11.89 20.52
CA ILE A 10 1.39 11.09 19.41
C ILE A 10 0.28 10.68 18.44
N LYS A 11 -0.86 10.21 18.96
CA LYS A 11 -2.04 9.86 18.14
C LYS A 11 -2.60 11.07 17.38
N PHE A 12 -2.67 12.23 18.03
CA PHE A 12 -3.11 13.47 17.39
C PHE A 12 -2.15 13.90 16.28
N VAL A 13 -0.84 13.90 16.55
CA VAL A 13 0.17 14.25 15.55
C VAL A 13 0.10 13.32 14.34
N TYR A 14 -0.04 12.01 14.57
CA TYR A 14 -0.22 11.02 13.51
C TYR A 14 -1.48 11.28 12.66
N LYS A 15 -2.62 11.58 13.29
CA LYS A 15 -3.88 11.88 12.58
C LYS A 15 -3.87 13.23 11.86
N SER A 16 -3.16 14.22 12.39
CA SER A 16 -3.10 15.58 11.85
C SER A 16 -2.17 15.71 10.63
N GLY A 17 -1.32 14.71 10.37
CA GLY A 17 -0.40 14.72 9.22
C GLY A 17 0.76 15.71 9.34
N VAL A 18 1.04 16.22 10.54
CA VAL A 18 2.12 17.18 10.81
C VAL A 18 3.48 16.48 10.81
N GLU A 19 4.45 17.05 10.11
CA GLU A 19 5.78 16.48 9.88
C GLU A 19 6.71 16.59 11.10
N GLU A 20 6.65 17.70 11.85
CA GLU A 20 7.42 17.87 13.08
C GLU A 20 6.67 18.72 14.10
N VAL A 21 6.64 18.27 15.36
CA VAL A 21 6.09 19.01 16.50
C VAL A 21 7.16 19.13 17.59
N LYS A 22 7.51 20.36 17.96
CA LYS A 22 8.42 20.68 19.07
C LYS A 22 7.66 21.37 20.18
N ILE A 23 7.77 20.84 21.39
CA ILE A 23 7.20 21.42 22.60
C ILE A 23 8.34 21.62 23.59
N GLU A 24 8.54 22.85 24.02
CA GLU A 24 9.56 23.22 24.99
C GLU A 24 8.87 23.90 26.19
N LYS A 25 9.07 23.34 27.37
CA LYS A 25 8.68 23.89 28.66
C LYS A 25 9.90 23.91 29.57
N GLU A 26 9.85 24.70 30.64
CA GLU A 26 10.97 24.91 31.57
C GLU A 26 11.57 23.60 32.09
N ASP A 27 10.76 22.55 32.24
CA ASP A 27 11.19 21.25 32.79
C ASP A 27 11.46 20.17 31.72
N PHE A 28 11.01 20.34 30.47
CA PHE A 28 11.15 19.29 29.45
C PHE A 28 11.00 19.77 28.01
N LYS A 29 11.65 19.04 27.10
CA LYS A 29 11.58 19.22 25.65
C LYS A 29 11.11 17.94 24.97
N ILE A 30 10.05 18.04 24.17
CA ILE A 30 9.49 16.94 23.37
C ILE A 30 9.60 17.31 21.90
N THR A 31 10.21 16.42 21.10
CA THR A 31 10.25 16.54 19.64
C THR A 31 9.65 15.28 19.02
N ILE A 32 8.57 15.45 18.26
CA ILE A 32 7.89 14.39 17.53
C ILE A 32 8.12 14.64 16.05
N LYS A 33 8.77 13.70 15.35
CA LYS A 33 8.97 13.76 13.90
C LYS A 33 8.18 12.64 13.24
N THR A 34 7.27 13.02 12.36
CA THR A 34 6.49 12.09 11.54
C THR A 34 7.20 11.98 10.19
N LYS A 35 7.77 10.81 9.89
CA LYS A 35 8.38 10.58 8.57
C LYS A 35 7.26 10.45 7.54
N LYS A 36 6.98 11.51 6.77
CA LYS A 36 6.41 11.32 5.43
C LYS A 36 7.47 10.62 4.60
N ASN A 37 7.13 9.47 4.03
CA ASN A 37 7.90 8.91 2.93
C ASN A 37 7.64 9.82 1.73
N ILE A 38 8.41 10.92 1.66
CA ILE A 38 8.52 11.70 0.43
C ILE A 38 9.32 10.78 -0.47
N SER A 39 8.65 10.18 -1.44
CA SER A 39 9.30 9.56 -2.58
C SER A 39 10.27 10.59 -3.13
N GLN A 40 11.56 10.42 -2.85
CA GLN A 40 12.59 11.18 -3.53
C GLN A 40 12.49 10.78 -4.99
N GLN A 41 11.82 11.61 -5.78
CA GLN A 41 11.98 11.59 -7.23
C GLN A 41 13.46 11.84 -7.46
N ILE A 42 14.15 10.79 -7.91
CA ILE A 42 15.52 10.85 -8.38
C ILE A 42 15.47 11.80 -9.57
N ILE A 43 15.98 13.03 -9.39
CA ILE A 43 16.28 13.92 -10.50
C ILE A 43 17.45 13.27 -11.22
N VAL A 44 17.17 12.61 -12.34
CA VAL A 44 18.21 12.18 -13.28
C VAL A 44 18.70 13.44 -13.98
N ASP A 45 19.86 13.92 -13.55
CA ASP A 45 20.58 15.01 -14.19
C ASP A 45 21.15 14.47 -15.53
N GLU A 46 20.57 14.91 -16.65
CA GLU A 46 21.07 14.58 -17.99
C GLU A 46 22.43 15.27 -18.21
N MET A 47 23.50 14.48 -18.32
CA MET A 47 24.77 14.98 -18.83
C MET A 47 24.76 15.02 -20.37
N PRO A 48 25.20 16.14 -20.99
CA PRO A 48 25.14 16.34 -22.43
C PRO A 48 26.23 15.55 -23.16
N SER A 49 25.82 14.64 -24.04
CA SER A 49 26.71 14.05 -25.05
C SER A 49 26.76 14.96 -26.27
N ASN A 50 27.89 15.63 -26.44
CA ASN A 50 28.13 16.56 -27.53
C ASN A 50 28.75 15.83 -28.75
N VAL A 51 28.41 16.32 -29.94
CA VAL A 51 29.17 16.26 -31.23
C VAL A 51 28.76 15.21 -32.30
N THR A 52 27.81 15.66 -33.14
CA THR A 52 27.73 15.72 -34.64
C THR A 52 27.97 14.49 -35.54
N VAL A 53 27.01 14.20 -36.45
CA VAL A 53 27.10 14.27 -37.96
C VAL A 53 25.71 14.08 -38.62
N PRO A 54 25.48 14.46 -39.92
CA PRO A 54 24.33 15.28 -40.33
C PRO A 54 23.16 14.57 -41.06
N ILE A 55 22.00 15.26 -40.98
CA ILE A 55 20.90 15.45 -41.95
C ILE A 55 20.62 14.33 -42.96
N SER A 56 19.42 13.75 -42.84
CA SER A 56 18.59 13.40 -44.00
C SER A 56 17.15 13.87 -43.75
N LYS A 57 16.64 14.69 -44.67
CA LYS A 57 15.26 15.19 -44.68
C LYS A 57 14.35 14.10 -45.24
N ASN A 58 13.29 13.75 -44.52
CA ASN A 58 12.02 13.36 -45.15
C ASN A 58 10.83 13.74 -44.23
N PRO A 59 9.70 14.24 -44.75
CA PRO A 59 8.61 14.80 -43.96
C PRO A 59 7.49 13.79 -43.68
N SER A 60 6.68 14.13 -42.67
CA SER A 60 5.38 13.56 -42.32
C SER A 60 5.43 12.27 -41.49
N GLU A 61 5.13 12.37 -40.19
CA GLU A 61 3.81 12.02 -39.68
C GLU A 61 3.63 12.56 -38.25
N SER A 62 2.55 13.30 -38.05
CA SER A 62 2.10 13.82 -36.76
C SER A 62 1.42 12.68 -36.01
N LEU A 63 1.90 12.33 -34.82
CA LEU A 63 1.12 11.57 -33.85
C LEU A 63 1.15 12.29 -32.52
N GLU A 64 -0.07 12.59 -32.09
CA GLU A 64 -0.47 13.32 -30.90
C GLU A 64 -0.01 12.61 -29.61
N PRO A 65 0.28 13.34 -28.52
CA PRO A 65 0.47 12.72 -27.22
C PRO A 65 -0.87 12.18 -26.71
N ILE A 66 -0.94 10.87 -26.58
CA ILE A 66 -2.00 10.17 -25.83
C ILE A 66 -2.00 10.67 -24.38
N SER A 67 -3.09 11.36 -24.04
CA SER A 67 -3.50 11.74 -22.70
C SER A 67 -3.96 10.51 -21.91
N ASP A 68 -3.70 10.58 -20.61
CA ASP A 68 -4.43 9.96 -19.51
C ASP A 68 -4.57 8.43 -19.44
N ASN A 69 -3.87 7.85 -18.45
CA ASN A 69 -4.61 7.18 -17.38
C ASN A 69 -3.91 7.45 -16.05
N VAL A 70 -4.38 8.52 -15.41
CA VAL A 70 -4.22 8.76 -13.98
C VAL A 70 -4.88 7.58 -13.27
N ILE A 71 -4.08 6.70 -12.66
CA ILE A 71 -4.60 5.76 -11.67
C ILE A 71 -5.03 6.63 -10.48
N GLU A 72 -6.33 6.85 -10.45
CA GLU A 72 -7.07 7.51 -9.40
C GLU A 72 -6.76 6.76 -8.09
N ASN A 73 -6.00 7.41 -7.20
CA ASN A 73 -5.91 7.03 -5.80
C ASN A 73 -7.31 7.11 -5.20
N GLN A 74 -8.09 6.04 -5.33
CA GLN A 74 -9.29 5.84 -4.53
C GLN A 74 -8.83 5.61 -3.10
N ASN A 75 -8.68 6.72 -2.39
CA ASN A 75 -8.60 6.77 -0.95
C ASN A 75 -9.97 6.32 -0.43
N ILE A 76 -10.16 4.99 -0.36
CA ILE A 76 -11.36 4.40 0.23
C ILE A 76 -11.26 4.71 1.72
N GLN A 77 -11.89 5.81 2.14
CA GLN A 77 -12.24 6.04 3.53
C GLN A 77 -13.17 4.91 3.97
N LEU A 78 -12.58 3.88 4.57
CA LEU A 78 -13.33 2.91 5.35
C LEU A 78 -13.68 3.58 6.67
N ASP A 79 -14.97 3.62 6.96
CA ASP A 79 -15.51 3.96 8.27
C ASP A 79 -14.89 2.98 9.29
N ASN A 80 -13.85 3.45 9.98
CA ASN A 80 -12.83 2.64 10.66
C ASN A 80 -13.29 2.00 11.99
N GLU A 81 -14.59 1.87 12.23
CA GLU A 81 -15.08 1.38 13.53
C GLU A 81 -15.67 -0.04 13.49
N LYS A 82 -15.81 -0.68 12.31
CA LYS A 82 -16.38 -2.05 12.22
C LYS A 82 -15.61 -3.04 11.35
N HIS A 83 -14.89 -2.59 10.33
CA HIS A 83 -14.20 -3.50 9.42
C HIS A 83 -12.79 -3.87 9.91
N VAL A 84 -12.42 -5.12 9.71
CA VAL A 84 -11.08 -5.64 10.02
C VAL A 84 -10.27 -5.74 8.73
N ILE A 85 -9.05 -5.21 8.76
CA ILE A 85 -8.13 -5.26 7.62
C ILE A 85 -7.13 -6.39 7.85
N ILE A 86 -7.10 -7.36 6.95
CA ILE A 86 -6.05 -8.39 6.91
C ILE A 86 -4.91 -7.87 6.05
N LYS A 87 -3.70 -7.89 6.61
CA LYS A 87 -2.49 -7.35 5.99
C LYS A 87 -1.49 -8.46 5.68
N SER A 88 -0.57 -8.19 4.77
CA SER A 88 0.51 -9.12 4.45
C SER A 88 1.55 -9.19 5.57
N PRO A 89 1.86 -10.38 6.10
CA PRO A 89 2.92 -10.56 7.10
C PRO A 89 4.32 -10.63 6.47
N ILE A 90 4.42 -10.71 5.14
CA ILE A 90 5.68 -10.94 4.42
C ILE A 90 5.73 -10.15 3.10
N ILE A 91 6.92 -9.98 2.54
CA ILE A 91 7.10 -9.44 1.18
C ILE A 91 7.10 -10.62 0.20
N GLY A 92 6.37 -10.50 -0.91
CA GLY A 92 6.30 -11.59 -1.90
C GLY A 92 5.37 -11.29 -3.07
N THR A 93 4.97 -12.34 -3.78
CA THR A 93 3.96 -12.28 -4.85
C THR A 93 2.63 -12.83 -4.33
N PHE A 94 1.56 -12.06 -4.45
CA PHE A 94 0.22 -12.44 -4.02
C PHE A 94 -0.48 -13.31 -5.07
N TYR A 95 -1.09 -14.41 -4.62
CA TYR A 95 -1.88 -15.30 -5.45
C TYR A 95 -3.26 -15.55 -4.83
N ARG A 96 -4.30 -15.38 -5.65
CA ARG A 96 -5.70 -15.64 -5.26
C ARG A 96 -6.06 -17.12 -5.29
N LYS A 97 -5.24 -17.96 -5.91
CA LYS A 97 -5.52 -19.38 -6.18
C LYS A 97 -4.39 -20.28 -5.65
N PRO A 98 -4.70 -21.51 -5.22
CA PRO A 98 -3.67 -22.47 -4.83
C PRO A 98 -2.87 -22.99 -6.04
N SER A 99 -3.45 -22.96 -7.23
CA SER A 99 -2.79 -23.26 -8.50
C SER A 99 -3.56 -22.66 -9.69
N PRO A 100 -2.96 -22.55 -10.89
CA PRO A 100 -3.61 -21.90 -12.04
C PRO A 100 -4.98 -22.49 -12.43
N ASP A 101 -5.13 -23.80 -12.26
CA ASP A 101 -6.32 -24.56 -12.67
C ASP A 101 -7.39 -24.70 -11.57
N LYS A 102 -7.18 -24.06 -10.42
CA LYS A 102 -8.10 -24.09 -9.28
C LYS A 102 -8.85 -22.78 -9.13
N ASP A 103 -9.97 -22.87 -8.42
CA ASP A 103 -10.74 -21.70 -8.02
C ASP A 103 -9.96 -20.85 -7.01
N SER A 104 -10.35 -19.59 -6.90
CA SER A 104 -9.80 -18.70 -5.89
C SER A 104 -10.15 -19.17 -4.48
N PHE A 105 -9.27 -18.91 -3.53
CA PHE A 105 -9.50 -19.23 -2.12
C PHE A 105 -10.77 -18.56 -1.59
N VAL A 106 -10.94 -17.28 -1.92
CA VAL A 106 -12.09 -16.47 -1.53
C VAL A 106 -12.51 -15.48 -2.62
N GLU A 107 -13.79 -15.14 -2.61
CA GLU A 107 -14.41 -14.09 -3.41
C GLU A 107 -15.06 -13.00 -2.54
N VAL A 108 -15.26 -11.81 -3.11
CA VAL A 108 -16.00 -10.74 -2.44
C VAL A 108 -17.45 -11.18 -2.20
N GLY A 109 -17.94 -10.99 -0.97
CA GLY A 109 -19.24 -11.44 -0.50
C GLY A 109 -19.23 -12.84 0.13
N GLN A 110 -18.12 -13.56 0.10
CA GLN A 110 -18.00 -14.87 0.75
C GLN A 110 -17.79 -14.73 2.26
N THR A 111 -18.45 -15.58 3.04
CA THR A 111 -18.21 -15.73 4.48
C THR A 111 -17.01 -16.65 4.72
N VAL A 112 -16.13 -16.24 5.63
CA VAL A 112 -14.93 -16.95 6.06
C VAL A 112 -14.93 -17.12 7.58
N GLU A 113 -14.29 -18.17 8.06
CA GLU A 113 -14.03 -18.39 9.49
C GLU A 113 -12.56 -18.13 9.84
N ALA A 114 -12.28 -17.89 11.11
CA ALA A 114 -10.91 -17.84 11.59
C ALA A 114 -10.15 -19.14 11.24
N GLY A 115 -8.96 -19.02 10.67
CA GLY A 115 -8.15 -20.12 10.16
C GLY A 115 -8.45 -20.52 8.71
N ASN A 116 -9.45 -19.94 8.05
CA ASN A 116 -9.65 -20.17 6.61
C ASN A 116 -8.55 -19.48 5.80
N VAL A 117 -7.99 -20.19 4.82
CA VAL A 117 -6.98 -19.64 3.89
C VAL A 117 -7.65 -18.65 2.93
N LEU A 118 -7.11 -17.44 2.88
CA LEU A 118 -7.60 -16.32 2.06
C LEU A 118 -6.80 -16.14 0.77
N CYS A 119 -5.49 -16.35 0.84
CA CYS A 119 -4.59 -16.29 -0.30
C CYS A 119 -3.29 -17.02 0.00
N VAL A 120 -2.41 -17.06 -1.00
CA VAL A 120 -1.02 -17.50 -0.85
C VAL A 120 -0.10 -16.36 -1.24
N ILE A 121 0.99 -16.21 -0.49
CA ILE A 121 2.09 -15.31 -0.84
C ILE A 121 3.35 -16.13 -1.10
N GLU A 122 3.89 -16.00 -2.31
CA GLU A 122 5.16 -16.62 -2.68
C GLU A 122 6.34 -15.73 -2.25
N ALA A 123 7.20 -16.26 -1.39
CA ALA A 123 8.43 -15.62 -0.98
C ALA A 123 9.57 -16.63 -1.01
N MET A 124 10.66 -16.33 -1.74
CA MET A 124 11.83 -17.21 -1.84
C MET A 124 11.49 -18.64 -2.32
N LYS A 125 10.53 -18.79 -3.24
CA LYS A 125 9.97 -20.08 -3.74
C LYS A 125 9.18 -20.88 -2.72
N LEU A 126 8.84 -20.30 -1.57
CA LEU A 126 7.92 -20.89 -0.61
C LEU A 126 6.56 -20.21 -0.75
N PHE A 127 5.50 -21.02 -0.78
CA PHE A 127 4.13 -20.57 -0.84
C PHE A 127 3.57 -20.57 0.59
N ASN A 128 3.38 -19.38 1.15
CA ASN A 128 2.87 -19.21 2.50
C ASN A 128 1.39 -18.88 2.44
N GLU A 129 0.56 -19.69 3.09
CA GLU A 129 -0.87 -19.45 3.21
C GLU A 129 -1.14 -18.32 4.20
N ILE A 130 -2.04 -17.41 3.82
CA ILE A 130 -2.52 -16.34 4.68
C ILE A 130 -3.92 -16.71 5.15
N GLU A 131 -4.06 -16.92 6.45
CA GLU A 131 -5.32 -17.29 7.08
C GLU A 131 -6.08 -16.07 7.62
N SER A 132 -7.40 -16.19 7.71
CA SER A 132 -8.21 -15.19 8.41
C SER A 132 -8.01 -15.27 9.91
N GLU A 133 -7.78 -14.14 10.57
CA GLU A 133 -7.70 -14.07 12.04
C GLU A 133 -9.09 -14.02 12.70
N ILE A 134 -10.14 -13.76 11.91
CA ILE A 134 -11.51 -13.58 12.39
C ILE A 134 -12.52 -14.26 11.47
N SER A 135 -13.71 -14.52 11.99
CA SER A 135 -14.86 -14.88 11.15
C SER A 135 -15.59 -13.63 10.65
N GLY A 136 -16.11 -13.67 9.42
CA GLY A 136 -16.84 -12.55 8.82
C GLY A 136 -17.02 -12.70 7.32
N THR A 137 -17.44 -11.64 6.65
CA THR A 137 -17.64 -11.60 5.19
C THR A 137 -16.58 -10.77 4.49
N ILE A 138 -16.01 -11.28 3.38
CA ILE A 138 -15.05 -10.52 2.56
C ILE A 138 -15.78 -9.35 1.88
N ILE A 139 -15.43 -8.13 2.23
CA ILE A 139 -16.00 -6.91 1.65
C ILE A 139 -15.18 -6.43 0.46
N LYS A 140 -13.85 -6.54 0.55
CA LYS A 140 -12.92 -6.16 -0.52
C LYS A 140 -11.66 -7.00 -0.51
N ILE A 141 -11.11 -7.18 -1.71
CA ILE A 141 -9.76 -7.67 -1.97
C ILE A 141 -8.99 -6.48 -2.53
N LEU A 142 -7.87 -6.13 -1.90
CA LEU A 142 -7.11 -4.90 -2.14
C LEU A 142 -5.82 -5.14 -2.95
N ALA A 143 -5.45 -6.39 -3.18
CA ALA A 143 -4.30 -6.79 -3.98
C ALA A 143 -4.77 -7.52 -5.25
N ASP A 144 -4.07 -7.26 -6.35
CA ASP A 144 -4.32 -7.92 -7.63
C ASP A 144 -3.63 -9.29 -7.67
N ASP A 145 -4.22 -10.23 -8.40
CA ASP A 145 -3.60 -11.55 -8.58
C ASP A 145 -2.24 -11.42 -9.29
N GLN A 146 -1.25 -12.19 -8.84
CA GLN A 146 0.11 -12.21 -9.37
C GLN A 146 0.85 -10.86 -9.25
N SER A 147 0.44 -10.01 -8.31
CA SER A 147 1.11 -8.73 -8.03
C SER A 147 2.12 -8.85 -6.88
N PRO A 148 3.18 -8.01 -6.85
CA PRO A 148 4.02 -7.89 -5.67
C PRO A 148 3.23 -7.30 -4.50
N VAL A 149 3.54 -7.75 -3.29
CA VAL A 149 3.01 -7.22 -2.03
C VAL A 149 4.13 -7.00 -1.02
N GLU A 150 3.98 -5.96 -0.20
CA GLU A 150 4.93 -5.55 0.82
C GLU A 150 4.49 -5.96 2.23
N PHE A 151 5.40 -5.90 3.19
CA PHE A 151 5.08 -6.10 4.60
C PHE A 151 4.08 -5.05 5.09
N ASP A 152 3.08 -5.48 5.86
CA ASP A 152 2.00 -4.66 6.40
C ASP A 152 1.09 -4.02 5.32
N GLN A 153 1.19 -4.46 4.06
CA GLN A 153 0.28 -4.04 3.00
C GLN A 153 -1.12 -4.63 3.21
N PRO A 154 -2.18 -3.82 3.18
CA PRO A 154 -3.57 -4.32 3.23
C PRO A 154 -3.89 -5.26 2.06
N LEU A 155 -4.48 -6.41 2.36
CA LEU A 155 -4.88 -7.43 1.37
C LEU A 155 -6.39 -7.62 1.32
N PHE A 156 -7.05 -7.65 2.47
CA PHE A 156 -8.49 -7.90 2.56
C PHE A 156 -9.15 -6.97 3.58
N ILE A 157 -10.45 -6.75 3.36
CA ILE A 157 -11.32 -6.08 4.32
C ILE A 157 -12.45 -7.05 4.64
N ILE A 158 -12.62 -7.34 5.92
CA ILE A 158 -13.60 -8.28 6.44
C ILE A 158 -14.60 -7.53 7.33
N ASP A 159 -15.89 -7.79 7.14
CA ASP A 159 -16.94 -7.38 8.06
C ASP A 159 -17.26 -8.53 9.04
N PRO A 160 -16.97 -8.38 10.34
CA PRO A 160 -17.27 -9.39 11.36
C PRO A 160 -18.73 -9.39 11.82
N SER A 161 -19.58 -8.47 11.31
CA SER A 161 -20.96 -8.25 11.76
C SER A 161 -21.93 -9.38 11.40
#